data_AF-A0A7S0R6H9-F1
#
_entry.id   AF-A0A7S0R6H9-F1
#
_cell.length_a   1.000
_cell.length_b   1.000
_cell.length_c   1.000
_cell.angle_alpha   90.00
_cell.angle_beta   90.00
_cell.angle_gamma   90.00
#
_symmetry.space_group_name_H-M   'P 1'
#
loop_
_entity.id
_entity.type
_entity.pdbx_description
1 polymer ?
#
loop_
_entity_poly.entity_id
_entity_poly.type
_entity_poly.pdbx_seq_one_letter_code
_entity_poly.pdbx_strand_id
1 'polypeptide(L)'
;MPDPVYARETVWIPYMLETLGCDADTVLIGHSSGAAAAMRLVEQYKVKGLVLVAAYDDDLGDDLERNSGYFSRPWDWAKIQENAGFIVQFGGSEDSLVPIEVQRRVARALESQFHEDPDGDHFFSPPFPELIQEIRSNVDKLGSVDNLFD
;
A
#
# COMPACT_ATOMS: atom_id res chain seq x y z
N MET A 1 13.78 -7.57 -1.56
CA MET A 1 12.94 -7.98 -0.40
C MET A 1 13.42 -9.35 0.11
N PRO A 2 13.29 -9.66 1.41
CA PRO A 2 13.93 -10.83 2.08
C PRO A 2 13.36 -12.21 1.69
N ASP A 3 12.18 -12.27 1.08
CA ASP A 3 11.58 -13.49 0.50
C ASP A 3 10.91 -13.11 -0.83
N PRO A 4 11.69 -12.96 -1.92
CA PRO A 4 11.19 -12.37 -3.17
C PRO A 4 10.32 -13.32 -3.99
N VAL A 5 10.23 -14.60 -3.61
CA VAL A 5 9.45 -15.61 -4.33
C VAL A 5 8.04 -15.72 -3.77
N TYR A 6 7.90 -15.81 -2.45
CA TYR A 6 6.61 -16.05 -1.79
C TYR A 6 6.06 -14.84 -1.06
N ALA A 7 6.89 -13.80 -0.88
CA ALA A 7 6.54 -12.59 -0.17
C ALA A 7 5.90 -12.84 1.21
N ARG A 8 6.34 -13.86 1.96
CA ARG A 8 5.61 -14.31 3.16
C ARG A 8 5.47 -13.20 4.20
N GLU A 9 4.27 -13.04 4.71
CA GLU A 9 3.94 -12.10 5.79
C GLU A 9 4.85 -12.29 7.00
N THR A 10 5.08 -13.55 7.40
CA THR A 10 5.93 -13.92 8.54
C THR A 10 7.40 -13.57 8.36
N VAL A 11 7.81 -13.17 7.16
CA VAL A 11 9.19 -12.75 6.84
C VAL A 11 9.24 -11.26 6.56
N TRP A 12 8.29 -10.73 5.78
CA TRP A 12 8.30 -9.34 5.34
C TRP A 12 7.91 -8.38 6.47
N ILE A 13 6.89 -8.69 7.28
CA ILE A 13 6.47 -7.80 8.37
C ILE A 13 7.60 -7.60 9.40
N PRO A 14 8.28 -8.65 9.91
CA PRO A 14 9.43 -8.46 10.78
C PRO A 14 10.55 -7.67 10.11
N TYR A 15 10.85 -7.94 8.83
CA TYR A 15 11.89 -7.19 8.12
C TYR A 15 11.58 -5.70 7.97
N MET A 16 10.33 -5.35 7.67
CA MET A 16 9.88 -3.96 7.59
C MET A 16 10.06 -3.23 8.94
N LEU A 17 9.71 -3.88 10.05
CA LEU A 17 9.83 -3.29 11.38
C LEU A 17 11.30 -3.24 11.87
N GLU A 18 12.01 -4.35 11.76
CA GLU A 18 13.32 -4.53 12.41
C GLU A 18 14.50 -4.08 11.55
N THR A 19 14.38 -4.20 10.23
CA THR A 19 15.48 -3.87 9.29
C THR A 19 15.25 -2.54 8.58
N LEU A 20 14.02 -2.27 8.10
CA LEU A 20 13.70 -0.98 7.48
C LEU A 20 13.38 0.10 8.51
N GLY A 21 13.06 -0.27 9.76
CA GLY A 21 12.75 0.66 10.83
C GLY A 21 11.43 1.39 10.63
N CYS A 22 10.44 0.74 9.99
CA CYS A 22 9.14 1.37 9.75
C CYS A 22 8.47 1.77 11.07
N ASP A 23 8.09 3.05 11.16
CA ASP A 23 7.50 3.68 12.33
C ASP A 23 6.45 4.74 11.95
N ALA A 24 5.98 5.50 12.94
CA ALA A 24 4.96 6.53 12.75
C ALA A 24 5.39 7.73 11.89
N ASP A 25 6.69 7.95 11.65
CA ASP A 25 7.19 9.03 10.75
C ASP A 25 7.52 8.49 9.34
N THR A 26 7.26 7.22 9.09
CA THR A 26 7.54 6.56 7.80
C THR A 26 6.41 6.78 6.80
N VAL A 27 6.73 7.13 5.55
CA VAL A 27 5.82 6.96 4.41
C VAL A 27 6.11 5.61 3.76
N LEU A 28 5.18 4.68 3.88
CA LEU A 28 5.34 3.32 3.38
C LEU A 28 4.79 3.21 1.95
N ILE A 29 5.64 2.79 1.01
CA ILE A 29 5.29 2.63 -0.39
C ILE A 29 5.30 1.14 -0.71
N GLY A 30 4.13 0.57 -0.97
CA GLY A 30 3.95 -0.83 -1.33
C GLY A 30 3.51 -0.98 -2.78
N HIS A 31 4.21 -1.83 -3.53
CA HIS A 31 3.82 -2.24 -4.89
C HIS A 31 3.43 -3.72 -4.89
N SER A 32 2.28 -4.05 -5.47
CA SER A 32 1.81 -5.44 -5.62
C SER A 32 1.81 -6.18 -4.27
N SER A 33 2.51 -7.30 -4.10
CA SER A 33 2.60 -7.99 -2.80
C SER A 33 3.15 -7.11 -1.67
N GLY A 34 3.96 -6.09 -2.00
CA GLY A 34 4.39 -5.05 -1.07
C GLY A 34 3.26 -4.14 -0.61
N ALA A 35 2.23 -3.92 -1.44
CA ALA A 35 1.00 -3.23 -1.04
C ALA A 35 0.21 -4.07 -0.02
N ALA A 36 0.10 -5.39 -0.23
CA ALA A 36 -0.53 -6.29 0.73
C ALA A 36 0.24 -6.33 2.08
N ALA A 37 1.57 -6.43 2.03
CA ALA A 37 2.42 -6.35 3.22
C ALA A 37 2.27 -5.03 3.95
N ALA A 38 2.24 -3.91 3.21
CA ALA A 38 2.07 -2.59 3.78
C ALA A 38 0.72 -2.43 4.47
N MET A 39 -0.37 -2.85 3.84
CA MET A 39 -1.70 -2.85 4.46
C MET A 39 -1.73 -3.69 5.74
N ARG A 40 -1.12 -4.89 5.75
CA ARG A 40 -1.07 -5.72 6.97
C ARG A 40 -0.25 -5.12 8.09
N LEU A 41 0.87 -4.45 7.77
CA LEU A 41 1.63 -3.71 8.78
C LEU A 41 0.76 -2.59 9.38
N VAL A 42 0.06 -1.84 8.54
CA VAL A 42 -0.72 -0.66 8.97
C VAL A 42 -2.01 -1.04 9.72
N GLU A 43 -2.49 -2.28 9.64
CA GLU A 43 -3.52 -2.77 10.58
C GLU A 43 -3.09 -2.66 12.06
N GLN A 44 -1.78 -2.75 12.34
CA GLN A 44 -1.25 -2.85 13.70
C GLN A 44 -0.38 -1.65 14.09
N TYR A 45 0.24 -0.96 13.13
CA TYR A 45 1.24 0.07 13.38
C TYR A 45 0.91 1.36 12.64
N LYS A 46 1.12 2.50 13.30
CA LYS A 46 0.95 3.82 12.69
C LYS A 46 2.07 4.12 11.70
N VAL A 47 1.72 4.83 10.63
CA VAL A 47 2.64 5.35 9.62
C VAL A 47 2.24 6.78 9.24
N LYS A 48 3.20 7.59 8.81
CA LYS A 48 2.96 8.96 8.34
C LYS A 48 2.09 8.97 7.09
N GLY A 49 2.29 8.00 6.22
CA GLY A 49 1.49 7.82 5.01
C GLY A 49 1.63 6.43 4.43
N LEU A 50 0.61 6.02 3.70
CA LEU A 50 0.54 4.75 2.99
C LEU A 50 0.32 5.03 1.50
N VAL A 51 1.25 4.59 0.66
CA VAL A 51 1.15 4.68 -0.79
C VAL A 51 1.09 3.27 -1.36
N LEU A 52 0.02 2.98 -2.10
CA LEU A 52 -0.27 1.65 -2.62
C LEU A 52 -0.27 1.68 -4.14
N VAL A 53 0.49 0.80 -4.79
CA VAL A 53 0.55 0.67 -6.25
C VAL A 53 0.11 -0.74 -6.63
N ALA A 54 -0.90 -0.86 -7.49
CA ALA A 54 -1.49 -2.15 -7.89
C ALA A 54 -1.93 -3.00 -6.68
N ALA A 55 -2.70 -2.40 -5.78
CA ALA A 55 -3.15 -3.04 -4.54
C ALA A 55 -4.32 -4.01 -4.75
N TYR A 56 -4.39 -5.03 -3.92
CA TYR A 56 -5.41 -6.07 -3.97
C TYR A 56 -5.68 -6.65 -2.59
N ASP A 57 -6.85 -7.28 -2.43
CA ASP A 57 -7.40 -7.72 -1.14
C ASP A 57 -7.78 -9.21 -1.06
N ASP A 58 -7.57 -9.99 -2.12
CA ASP A 58 -7.75 -11.44 -2.13
C ASP A 58 -6.56 -12.16 -2.78
N ASP A 59 -6.55 -13.50 -2.77
CA ASP A 59 -5.45 -14.29 -3.35
C ASP A 59 -5.53 -14.42 -4.88
N LEU A 60 -6.52 -13.79 -5.53
CA LEU A 60 -6.77 -13.87 -6.98
C LEU A 60 -6.92 -15.32 -7.51
N GLY A 61 -7.16 -16.29 -6.63
CA GLY A 61 -7.16 -17.71 -6.97
C GLY A 61 -5.76 -18.32 -7.15
N ASP A 62 -4.69 -17.57 -6.88
CA ASP A 62 -3.30 -18.00 -7.02
C ASP A 62 -2.75 -18.65 -5.74
N ASP A 63 -2.07 -19.78 -5.90
CA ASP A 63 -1.53 -20.55 -4.77
C ASP A 63 -0.33 -19.86 -4.11
N LEU A 64 0.48 -19.09 -4.84
CA LEU A 64 1.61 -18.36 -4.25
C LEU A 64 1.08 -17.22 -3.39
N GLU A 65 0.13 -16.45 -3.91
CA GLU A 65 -0.54 -15.37 -3.17
C GLU A 65 -1.23 -15.90 -1.91
N ARG A 66 -1.98 -17.01 -2.02
CA ARG A 66 -2.60 -17.67 -0.86
C ARG A 66 -1.58 -18.08 0.20
N ASN A 67 -0.43 -18.62 -0.23
CA ASN A 67 0.63 -19.09 0.67
C ASN A 67 1.52 -17.96 1.23
N SER A 68 1.36 -16.72 0.75
CA SER A 68 2.03 -15.54 1.35
C SER A 68 1.54 -15.27 2.78
N GLY A 69 0.30 -15.66 3.09
CA GLY A 69 -0.35 -15.45 4.38
C GLY A 69 -1.22 -14.18 4.47
N TYR A 70 -1.05 -13.21 3.56
CA TYR A 70 -1.74 -11.92 3.63
C TYR A 70 -3.26 -12.02 3.50
N PHE A 71 -3.79 -13.02 2.79
CA PHE A 71 -5.23 -13.12 2.47
C PHE A 71 -5.97 -14.16 3.32
N SER A 72 -5.30 -14.69 4.36
CA SER A 72 -5.83 -15.76 5.22
C SER A 72 -6.89 -15.32 6.23
N ARG A 73 -7.13 -14.01 6.37
CA ARG A 73 -8.18 -13.43 7.22
C ARG A 73 -8.76 -12.15 6.59
N PRO A 74 -9.93 -11.66 7.04
CA PRO A 74 -10.44 -10.36 6.62
C PRO A 74 -9.44 -9.22 6.86
N TRP A 75 -9.59 -8.15 6.08
CA TRP A 75 -8.86 -6.91 6.28
C TRP A 75 -9.60 -6.00 7.27
N ASP A 76 -8.86 -5.41 8.20
CA ASP A 76 -9.36 -4.38 9.11
C ASP A 76 -9.17 -2.99 8.48
N TRP A 77 -10.03 -2.68 7.51
CA TRP A 77 -9.98 -1.41 6.77
C TRP A 77 -9.99 -0.19 7.68
N ALA A 78 -10.80 -0.22 8.73
CA ALA A 78 -10.91 0.87 9.69
C ALA A 78 -9.59 1.10 10.44
N LYS A 79 -8.88 0.03 10.82
CA LYS A 79 -7.54 0.16 11.43
C LYS A 79 -6.52 0.71 10.46
N ILE A 80 -6.55 0.30 9.19
CA ILE A 80 -5.61 0.83 8.19
C ILE A 80 -5.82 2.33 8.02
N GLN A 81 -7.08 2.77 7.92
CA GLN A 81 -7.45 4.18 7.84
C GLN A 81 -7.06 4.98 9.08
N GLU A 82 -7.28 4.43 10.29
CA GLU A 82 -6.92 5.09 11.56
C GLU A 82 -5.40 5.26 11.72
N ASN A 83 -4.62 4.29 11.24
CA ASN A 83 -3.19 4.23 11.46
C ASN A 83 -2.35 4.95 10.40
N ALA A 84 -2.91 5.29 9.25
CA ALA A 84 -2.22 6.04 8.20
C ALA A 84 -2.60 7.53 8.24
N GLY A 85 -1.61 8.43 8.29
CA GLY A 85 -1.87 9.87 8.20
C GLY A 85 -2.49 10.32 6.86
N PHE A 86 -2.08 9.67 5.77
CA PHE A 86 -2.73 9.77 4.45
C PHE A 86 -2.65 8.43 3.71
N ILE A 87 -3.58 8.20 2.78
CA ILE A 87 -3.57 7.02 1.91
C ILE A 87 -3.71 7.45 0.45
N VAL A 88 -2.71 7.15 -0.36
CA VAL A 88 -2.73 7.35 -1.82
C VAL A 88 -2.65 5.98 -2.49
N GLN A 89 -3.46 5.77 -3.51
CA GLN A 89 -3.43 4.53 -4.29
C GLN A 89 -3.33 4.82 -5.78
N PHE A 90 -2.50 4.06 -6.48
CA PHE A 90 -2.37 4.06 -7.93
C PHE A 90 -2.83 2.73 -8.49
N GLY A 91 -3.64 2.76 -9.53
CA GLY A 91 -4.08 1.56 -10.23
C GLY A 91 -4.13 1.70 -11.74
N GLY A 92 -3.86 0.60 -12.43
CA GLY A 92 -3.74 0.53 -13.89
C GLY A 92 -4.89 -0.25 -14.48
N SER A 93 -5.58 0.33 -15.47
CA SER A 93 -6.74 -0.34 -16.09
C SER A 93 -6.35 -1.55 -16.95
N GLU A 94 -5.12 -1.57 -17.45
CA GLU A 94 -4.56 -2.64 -18.28
C GLU A 94 -3.64 -3.59 -17.48
N ASP A 95 -3.72 -3.56 -16.15
CA ASP A 95 -2.99 -4.46 -15.28
C ASP A 95 -3.44 -5.92 -15.47
N SER A 96 -2.55 -6.70 -16.08
CA SER A 96 -2.78 -8.13 -16.38
C SER A 96 -2.64 -9.06 -15.18
N LEU A 97 -2.10 -8.59 -14.05
CA LEU A 97 -1.86 -9.39 -12.84
C LEU A 97 -2.95 -9.12 -11.80
N VAL A 98 -3.31 -7.86 -11.59
CA VAL A 98 -4.34 -7.45 -10.64
C VAL A 98 -5.44 -6.70 -11.39
N PRO A 99 -6.63 -7.31 -11.60
CA PRO A 99 -7.71 -6.64 -12.33
C PRO A 99 -8.10 -5.31 -11.69
N ILE A 100 -8.34 -4.28 -12.51
CA ILE A 100 -8.66 -2.93 -12.02
C ILE A 100 -9.84 -2.88 -11.05
N GLU A 101 -10.83 -3.77 -11.19
CA GLU A 101 -11.96 -3.87 -10.26
C GLU A 101 -11.55 -4.28 -8.83
N VAL A 102 -10.51 -5.11 -8.70
CA VAL A 102 -9.92 -5.47 -7.40
C VAL A 102 -9.23 -4.26 -6.81
N GLN A 103 -8.46 -3.52 -7.60
CA GLN A 103 -7.78 -2.31 -7.15
C GLN A 103 -8.79 -1.23 -6.71
N ARG A 104 -9.85 -1.01 -7.49
CA ARG A 104 -10.96 -0.10 -7.15
C ARG A 104 -11.66 -0.52 -5.85
N ARG A 105 -11.79 -1.82 -5.58
CA ARG A 105 -12.38 -2.33 -4.34
C ARG A 105 -11.53 -1.95 -3.12
N VAL A 106 -10.21 -2.12 -3.20
CA VAL A 106 -9.28 -1.65 -2.16
C VAL A 106 -9.41 -0.14 -1.95
N ALA A 107 -9.40 0.63 -3.03
CA ALA A 107 -9.49 2.09 -2.96
C ALA A 107 -10.78 2.57 -2.28
N ARG A 108 -11.92 1.92 -2.58
CA ARG A 108 -13.21 2.20 -1.93
C ARG A 108 -13.22 1.79 -0.46
N ALA A 109 -12.62 0.65 -0.12
CA ALA A 109 -12.58 0.16 1.26
C ALA A 109 -11.71 1.05 2.16
N LEU A 110 -10.62 1.60 1.62
CA LEU A 110 -9.71 2.51 2.32
C LEU A 110 -10.10 3.98 2.21
N GLU A 111 -11.07 4.33 1.37
CA GLU A 111 -11.38 5.72 1.01
C GLU A 111 -10.12 6.49 0.57
N SER A 112 -9.22 5.82 -0.14
CA SER A 112 -7.91 6.37 -0.53
C SER A 112 -8.04 7.47 -1.59
N GLN A 113 -7.05 8.36 -1.66
CA GLN A 113 -6.84 9.21 -2.83
C GLN A 113 -6.41 8.33 -4.02
N PHE A 114 -7.37 7.91 -4.84
CA PHE A 114 -7.15 6.95 -5.92
C PHE A 114 -6.85 7.63 -7.25
N HIS A 115 -5.71 7.28 -7.84
CA HIS A 115 -5.25 7.67 -9.16
C HIS A 115 -5.32 6.47 -10.08
N GLU A 116 -6.33 6.46 -10.94
CA GLU A 116 -6.48 5.46 -11.98
C GLU A 116 -5.79 5.92 -13.26
N ASP A 117 -4.93 5.08 -13.81
CA ASP A 117 -4.33 5.23 -15.12
C ASP A 117 -5.08 4.34 -16.13
N PRO A 118 -5.82 4.93 -17.09
CA PRO A 118 -6.53 4.18 -18.12
C PRO A 118 -5.63 3.35 -19.04
N ASP A 119 -4.36 3.74 -19.18
CA ASP A 119 -3.37 3.05 -20.01
C ASP A 119 -2.30 2.33 -19.15
N GLY A 120 -2.45 2.38 -17.82
CA GLY A 120 -1.47 1.86 -16.87
C GLY A 120 -1.50 0.34 -16.78
N ASP A 121 -0.30 -0.24 -16.72
CA ASP A 121 -0.06 -1.67 -16.53
C ASP A 121 0.11 -1.99 -15.02
N HIS A 122 0.93 -3.01 -14.71
CA HIS A 122 1.31 -3.34 -13.33
C HIS A 122 2.44 -2.46 -12.77
N PHE A 123 2.78 -1.34 -13.41
CA PHE A 123 3.77 -0.33 -12.97
C PHE A 123 5.20 -0.85 -12.80
N PHE A 124 5.66 -1.75 -13.68
CA PHE A 124 7.05 -2.25 -13.64
C PHE A 124 8.08 -1.26 -14.18
N SER A 125 7.65 -0.29 -14.99
CA SER A 125 8.57 0.56 -15.75
C SER A 125 8.75 1.93 -15.09
N PRO A 126 9.97 2.34 -14.72
CA PRO A 126 10.24 3.72 -14.34
C PRO A 126 10.25 4.64 -15.58
N PRO A 127 10.03 5.95 -15.41
CA PRO A 127 9.84 6.67 -14.15
C PRO A 127 8.38 6.70 -13.67
N PHE A 128 8.16 7.05 -12.40
CA PHE A 128 6.83 7.26 -11.81
C PHE A 128 6.72 8.62 -11.09
N PRO A 129 6.72 9.74 -11.84
CA PRO A 129 6.78 11.08 -11.25
C PRO A 129 5.51 11.47 -10.45
N GLU A 130 4.34 10.98 -10.84
CA GLU A 130 3.06 11.23 -10.18
C GLU A 130 3.08 10.74 -8.73
N LEU A 131 3.67 9.57 -8.49
CA LEU A 131 3.87 9.02 -7.15
C LEU A 131 4.70 9.96 -6.28
N ILE A 132 5.80 10.51 -6.81
CA ILE A 132 6.66 11.44 -6.08
C ILE A 132 5.93 12.75 -5.78
N GLN A 133 5.13 13.22 -6.73
CA GLN A 133 4.32 14.43 -6.56
C GLN A 133 3.30 14.26 -5.44
N GLU A 134 2.59 13.14 -5.39
CA GLU A 134 1.57 12.90 -4.35
C GLU A 134 2.17 12.71 -2.96
N ILE A 135 3.34 12.08 -2.85
CA ILE A 135 4.05 11.97 -1.58
C ILE A 135 4.40 13.37 -1.05
N ARG A 136 5.00 14.22 -1.88
CA ARG A 136 5.38 15.59 -1.46
C ARG A 136 4.15 16.40 -1.04
N SER A 137 3.12 16.41 -1.88
CA SER A 137 1.86 17.11 -1.64
C SER A 137 1.23 16.73 -0.30
N ASN A 138 1.16 15.43 0.01
CA ASN A 138 0.52 14.96 1.25
C ASN A 138 1.40 15.16 2.49
N VAL A 139 2.72 14.99 2.39
CA VAL A 139 3.64 15.28 3.49
C VAL A 139 3.62 16.77 3.86
N ASP A 140 3.61 17.66 2.86
CA ASP A 140 3.57 19.12 3.08
C ASP A 140 2.25 19.56 3.75
N LYS A 141 1.12 18.94 3.37
CA LYS A 141 -0.18 19.20 3.99
C LYS A 141 -0.19 18.81 5.47
N LEU A 142 0.33 17.63 5.82
CA LEU A 142 0.42 17.19 7.22
C LEU A 142 1.29 18.13 8.06
N GLY A 143 2.49 18.47 7.57
CA GLY A 143 3.37 19.40 8.29
C GLY A 143 2.78 20.81 8.45
N SER A 144 1.94 21.24 7.51
CA SER A 144 1.22 22.53 7.63
C SER A 144 0.12 22.50 8.69
N VAL A 145 -0.51 21.34 8.95
CA VAL A 145 -1.54 21.19 9.99
C VAL A 145 -0.91 21.17 11.38
N ASP A 146 0.21 20.49 11.56
CA ASP A 146 0.91 20.45 12.85
C ASP A 146 1.33 21.85 13.32
N ASN A 147 1.71 22.74 12.38
CA ASN A 147 2.12 24.12 12.66
C ASN A 147 0.97 25.11 12.93
N LEU A 148 -0.30 24.70 12.78
CA LEU A 148 -1.46 25.57 13.03
C LEU A 148 -1.97 25.53 14.48
N PHE A 149 -1.49 24.57 15.27
CA PHE A 149 -1.91 24.34 16.65
C PHE A 149 -0.79 24.50 17.70
N ASP A 150 0.41 24.89 17.25
CA ASP A 150 1.54 25.35 18.10
C ASP A 150 1.57 26.89 18.20
#